data_AF-A0A966KTF2-F1
#
_entry.id   AF-A0A966KTF2-F1
#
_cell.length_a   1.000
_cell.length_b   1.000
_cell.length_c   1.000
_cell.angle_alpha   90.00
_cell.angle_beta   90.00
_cell.angle_gamma   90.00
#
_symmetry.space_group_name_H-M   'P 1'
#
loop_
_entity.id
_entity.type
_entity.pdbx_description
1 polymer ?
#
loop_
_entity_poly.entity_id
_entity_poly.type
_entity_poly.pdbx_seq_one_letter_code
_entity_poly.pdbx_strand_id
1 'polypeptide(L)'
;MRLVFDRIELADGHRARIDGSPGGEYAIDRFVVGVAPSIVAAHLLDRSAHSHAWSWSIAADSTVAQRLRSVSMVLRVVDVRGPVRMFRHGYQSWSPCDVAVFGAARDPSLADGSLELVRGVHQADQRVVTDRDELRSEWVTLLVDDAGVPTLVGFDGGDRHDGTFRLRNGAEGPELWCEAFLGDALLAAGDQRHLHDLLIAGGAPAE
;
A
#
# COMPACT_ATOMS: atom_id res chain seq x y z
N MET A 1 12.61 9.64 8.84
CA MET A 1 11.85 8.47 8.36
C MET A 1 12.27 8.05 6.96
N ARG A 2 12.27 6.73 6.67
CA ARG A 2 12.44 6.13 5.33
C ARG A 2 11.44 4.98 5.15
N LEU A 3 11.12 4.64 3.91
CA LEU A 3 10.34 3.44 3.59
C LEU A 3 11.30 2.32 3.18
N VAL A 4 11.01 1.07 3.53
CA VAL A 4 11.85 -0.06 3.11
C VAL A 4 10.94 -1.21 2.74
N PHE A 5 11.07 -1.73 1.53
CA PHE A 5 10.32 -2.90 1.11
C PHE A 5 10.53 -4.07 2.09
N ASP A 6 9.44 -4.74 2.47
CA ASP A 6 9.46 -5.91 3.35
C ASP A 6 8.89 -7.17 2.69
N ARG A 7 7.64 -7.10 2.20
CA ARG A 7 6.93 -8.28 1.70
C ARG A 7 5.80 -7.95 0.73
N ILE A 8 5.28 -8.99 0.09
CA ILE A 8 3.97 -8.98 -0.57
C ILE A 8 2.96 -9.76 0.28
N GLU A 9 1.75 -9.23 0.39
CA GLU A 9 0.64 -9.86 1.11
C GLU A 9 -0.62 -9.91 0.25
N LEU A 10 -1.26 -11.08 0.17
CA LEU A 10 -2.57 -11.27 -0.45
C LEU A 10 -3.68 -11.17 0.60
N ALA A 11 -4.89 -10.81 0.17
CA ALA A 11 -6.04 -10.60 1.05
C ALA A 11 -6.47 -11.83 1.88
N ASP A 12 -6.14 -13.04 1.45
CA ASP A 12 -6.39 -14.32 2.14
C ASP A 12 -5.34 -14.61 3.23
N GLY A 13 -4.43 -13.68 3.49
CA GLY A 13 -3.40 -13.82 4.50
C GLY A 13 -2.22 -14.69 4.03
N HIS A 14 -2.22 -15.11 2.77
CA HIS A 14 -1.02 -15.72 2.22
C HIS A 14 0.08 -14.66 2.07
N ARG A 15 1.21 -14.97 2.70
CA ARG A 15 2.39 -14.13 2.73
C ARG A 15 3.49 -14.86 2.01
N ALA A 16 4.29 -14.13 1.25
CA ALA A 16 5.62 -14.62 1.02
C ALA A 16 6.66 -13.49 1.14
N ARG A 17 7.74 -13.89 1.80
CA ARG A 17 8.93 -13.08 2.03
C ARG A 17 9.89 -13.38 0.89
N ILE A 18 10.70 -12.39 0.54
CA ILE A 18 11.77 -12.60 -0.42
C ILE A 18 12.90 -13.29 0.32
N ASP A 19 13.30 -14.48 -0.15
CA ASP A 19 14.53 -15.12 0.28
C ASP A 19 15.72 -14.43 -0.40
N GLY A 20 16.29 -13.45 0.30
CA GLY A 20 17.50 -12.72 -0.09
C GLY A 20 17.89 -11.75 1.02
N SER A 21 19.17 -11.73 1.41
CA SER A 21 19.64 -10.75 2.41
C SER A 21 19.37 -9.33 1.89
N PRO A 22 18.76 -8.43 2.70
CA PRO A 22 18.60 -7.04 2.34
C PRO A 22 19.96 -6.34 2.42
N GLY A 23 20.73 -6.46 1.34
CA GLY A 23 21.98 -5.74 1.17
C GLY A 23 21.74 -4.27 0.86
N GLY A 24 21.14 -3.52 1.79
CA GLY A 24 20.93 -2.07 1.68
C GLY A 24 19.51 -1.64 1.31
N GLU A 25 19.27 -0.34 1.47
CA GLU A 25 18.02 0.34 1.14
C GLU A 25 17.55 -0.07 -0.26
N TYR A 26 16.44 -0.80 -0.33
CA TYR A 26 15.80 -1.24 -1.57
C TYR A 26 16.66 -2.14 -2.50
N ALA A 27 17.57 -2.97 -2.00
CA ALA A 27 18.50 -3.77 -2.82
C ALA A 27 17.90 -4.93 -3.66
N ILE A 28 16.61 -4.87 -4.02
CA ILE A 28 15.93 -5.92 -4.76
C ILE A 28 15.41 -5.36 -6.07
N ASP A 29 16.20 -5.49 -7.14
CA ASP A 29 15.83 -5.01 -8.48
C ASP A 29 14.66 -5.79 -9.09
N ARG A 30 14.49 -7.04 -8.64
CA ARG A 30 13.40 -7.93 -9.03
C ARG A 30 13.14 -8.94 -7.93
N PHE A 31 11.88 -9.22 -7.68
CA PHE A 31 11.48 -10.41 -6.93
C PHE A 31 10.28 -11.10 -7.54
N VAL A 32 10.23 -12.41 -7.34
CA VAL A 32 9.11 -13.27 -7.69
C VAL A 32 8.74 -14.04 -6.43
N VAL A 33 7.49 -13.92 -6.04
CA VAL A 33 6.98 -14.39 -4.76
C VAL A 33 5.85 -15.36 -5.06
N GLY A 34 6.10 -16.65 -4.78
CA GLY A 34 5.12 -17.71 -4.92
C GLY A 34 4.19 -17.72 -3.72
N VAL A 35 2.93 -17.40 -3.97
CA VAL A 35 1.86 -17.37 -2.98
C VAL A 35 0.76 -18.29 -3.48
N ALA A 36 0.95 -19.61 -3.35
CA ALA A 36 0.09 -20.59 -4.02
C ALA A 36 -1.40 -20.26 -3.83
N PRO A 37 -2.21 -20.22 -4.92
CA PRO A 37 -1.87 -20.54 -6.31
C PRO A 37 -1.43 -19.34 -7.19
N SER A 38 -1.06 -18.20 -6.61
CA SER A 38 -0.58 -17.00 -7.31
C SER A 38 0.95 -16.89 -7.32
N ILE A 39 1.46 -16.18 -8.30
CA ILE A 39 2.81 -15.66 -8.35
C ILE A 39 2.71 -14.15 -8.46
N VAL A 40 3.37 -13.42 -7.56
CA VAL A 40 3.51 -11.96 -7.68
C VAL A 40 4.94 -11.65 -8.10
N ALA A 41 5.08 -10.82 -9.13
CA ALA A 41 6.37 -10.32 -9.57
C ALA A 41 6.39 -8.80 -9.44
N ALA A 42 7.47 -8.27 -8.87
CA ALA A 42 7.72 -6.84 -8.87
C ALA A 42 9.16 -6.55 -9.30
N HIS A 43 9.33 -5.39 -9.90
CA HIS A 43 10.52 -4.93 -10.56
C HIS A 43 10.71 -3.45 -10.25
N LEU A 44 11.90 -3.08 -9.80
CA LEU A 44 12.26 -1.67 -9.68
C LEU A 44 12.50 -1.11 -11.09
N LEU A 45 11.73 -0.11 -11.49
CA LEU A 45 11.84 0.53 -12.81
C LEU A 45 12.90 1.62 -12.83
N ASP A 46 12.88 2.47 -11.81
CA ASP A 46 13.74 3.64 -11.73
C ASP A 46 14.18 3.90 -10.29
N ARG A 47 15.44 4.32 -10.17
CA ARG A 47 16.05 4.80 -8.94
C ARG A 47 16.76 6.11 -9.24
N SER A 48 16.16 7.20 -8.78
CA SER A 48 16.84 8.49 -8.63
C SER A 48 17.24 8.71 -7.17
N ALA A 49 18.03 9.76 -6.92
CA ALA A 49 18.45 10.12 -5.57
C ALA A 49 17.28 10.42 -4.61
N HIS A 50 16.12 10.81 -5.14
CA HIS A 50 14.96 11.24 -4.36
C HIS A 50 13.67 10.52 -4.74
N SER A 51 13.68 9.61 -5.71
CA SER A 51 12.49 8.89 -6.15
C SER A 51 12.77 7.46 -6.59
N HIS A 52 11.76 6.61 -6.39
CA HIS A 52 11.73 5.23 -6.83
C HIS A 52 10.40 4.94 -7.51
N ALA A 53 10.45 4.17 -8.59
CA ALA A 53 9.27 3.65 -9.27
C ALA A 53 9.34 2.12 -9.30
N TRP A 54 8.27 1.44 -8.89
CA TRP A 54 8.14 -0.01 -8.96
C TRP A 54 7.06 -0.39 -9.95
N SER A 55 7.37 -1.27 -10.90
CA SER A 55 6.37 -1.98 -11.68
C SER A 55 6.15 -3.36 -11.11
N TRP A 56 4.91 -3.81 -11.17
CA TRP A 56 4.55 -5.08 -10.60
C TRP A 56 3.31 -5.67 -11.26
N SER A 57 3.22 -6.99 -11.18
CA SER A 57 2.19 -7.78 -11.81
C SER A 57 1.87 -9.00 -10.96
N ILE A 58 0.65 -9.48 -11.12
CA ILE A 58 0.18 -10.75 -10.54
C ILE A 58 -0.05 -11.74 -11.68
N ALA A 59 0.29 -13.00 -11.44
CA ALA A 59 0.04 -14.10 -12.35
C ALA A 59 -0.59 -15.26 -11.58
N ALA A 60 -1.59 -15.92 -12.17
CA ALA A 60 -2.12 -17.15 -11.62
C ALA A 60 -1.25 -18.33 -12.07
N ASP A 61 -1.21 -19.39 -11.27
CA ASP A 61 -0.73 -20.70 -11.73
C ASP A 61 -1.43 -21.08 -13.05
N SER A 62 -0.68 -21.70 -13.96
CA SER A 62 -1.15 -22.24 -15.24
C SER A 62 -2.31 -23.23 -15.16
N THR A 63 -2.63 -23.76 -13.98
CA THR A 63 -3.58 -24.88 -13.80
C THR A 63 -4.92 -24.49 -13.18
N VAL A 64 -5.00 -23.39 -12.43
CA VAL A 64 -6.19 -23.03 -11.66
C VAL A 64 -6.47 -21.53 -11.76
N ALA A 65 -7.71 -21.18 -12.13
CA ALA A 65 -8.18 -19.80 -12.07
C ALA A 65 -8.34 -19.35 -10.60
N GLN A 66 -7.95 -18.12 -10.30
CA GLN A 66 -7.91 -17.61 -8.94
C GLN A 66 -8.72 -16.33 -8.80
N ARG A 67 -9.51 -16.23 -7.73
CA ARG A 67 -10.11 -14.96 -7.32
C ARG A 67 -9.14 -14.21 -6.43
N LEU A 68 -8.86 -12.96 -6.79
CA LEU A 68 -8.00 -12.08 -6.03
C LEU A 68 -8.78 -10.86 -5.59
N ARG A 69 -8.87 -10.68 -4.27
CA ARG A 69 -9.51 -9.49 -3.70
C ARG A 69 -8.59 -8.29 -3.73
N SER A 70 -7.37 -8.47 -3.22
CA SER A 70 -6.33 -7.45 -3.22
C SER A 70 -4.96 -8.07 -3.06
N VAL A 71 -3.95 -7.31 -3.45
CA VAL A 71 -2.53 -7.58 -3.27
C VAL A 71 -1.86 -6.33 -2.75
N SER A 72 -1.00 -6.46 -1.75
CA SER A 72 -0.31 -5.33 -1.12
C SER A 72 1.20 -5.49 -1.21
N MET A 73 1.88 -4.42 -1.64
CA MET A 73 3.29 -4.22 -1.37
C MET A 73 3.44 -3.59 0.00
N VAL A 74 4.12 -4.26 0.93
CA VAL A 74 4.29 -3.78 2.30
C VAL A 74 5.67 -3.18 2.48
N LEU A 75 5.69 -1.94 2.95
CA LEU A 75 6.89 -1.18 3.24
C LEU A 75 6.97 -0.92 4.76
N ARG A 76 8.08 -1.26 5.40
CA ARG A 76 8.37 -0.82 6.77
C ARG A 76 8.67 0.67 6.78
N VAL A 77 8.16 1.37 7.78
CA VAL A 77 8.45 2.78 8.03
C VAL A 77 9.54 2.85 9.11
N VAL A 78 10.77 3.13 8.70
CA VAL A 78 11.96 3.08 9.56
C VAL A 78 12.51 4.48 9.86
N ASP A 79 13.39 4.58 10.85
CA ASP A 79 14.03 5.84 11.29
C ASP A 79 13.04 6.96 11.59
N VAL A 80 11.90 6.59 12.17
CA VAL A 80 10.83 7.51 12.57
C VAL A 80 11.30 8.36 13.74
N ARG A 81 11.15 9.69 13.63
CA ARG A 81 11.38 10.64 14.72
C ARG A 81 10.04 11.20 15.20
N GLY A 82 9.54 10.70 16.32
CA GLY A 82 8.25 11.16 16.87
C GLY A 82 7.03 10.63 16.11
N PRO A 83 5.84 11.25 16.27
CA PRO A 83 4.61 10.76 15.66
C PRO A 83 4.62 10.84 14.13
N VAL A 84 4.18 9.76 13.47
CA VAL A 84 3.95 9.75 12.02
C VAL A 84 2.61 10.42 11.70
N ARG A 85 2.63 11.36 10.77
CA ARG A 85 1.44 12.02 10.21
C ARG A 85 1.25 11.55 8.78
N MET A 86 0.01 11.25 8.43
CA MET A 86 -0.39 10.76 7.12
C MET A 86 -1.39 11.74 6.50
N PHE A 87 -1.11 12.23 5.30
CA PHE A 87 -2.14 12.84 4.47
C PHE A 87 -3.07 11.74 3.96
N ARG A 88 -4.36 11.86 4.29
CA ARG A 88 -5.42 10.96 3.86
C ARG A 88 -6.17 11.61 2.72
N HIS A 89 -5.95 11.09 1.52
CA HIS A 89 -6.69 11.46 0.32
C HIS A 89 -7.96 10.60 0.23
N GLY A 90 -9.11 11.25 0.10
CA GLY A 90 -10.40 10.56 0.02
C GLY A 90 -10.67 9.91 -1.35
N TYR A 91 -11.53 8.90 -1.39
CA TYR A 91 -11.82 8.16 -2.63
C TYR A 91 -12.58 8.96 -3.69
N GLN A 92 -13.57 9.73 -3.27
CA GLN A 92 -14.47 10.52 -4.13
C GLN A 92 -14.60 11.97 -3.62
N SER A 93 -15.29 12.83 -4.38
CA SER A 93 -15.39 14.28 -4.13
C SER A 93 -15.91 14.67 -2.74
N TRP A 94 -16.67 13.81 -2.06
CA TRP A 94 -17.20 14.06 -0.72
C TRP A 94 -16.53 13.22 0.36
N SER A 95 -15.45 12.52 0.02
CA SER A 95 -14.70 11.74 1.00
C SER A 95 -13.84 12.65 1.87
N PRO A 96 -13.67 12.35 3.16
CA PRO A 96 -12.74 13.06 4.02
C PRO A 96 -11.35 13.14 3.39
N CYS A 97 -10.76 14.33 3.45
CA CYS A 97 -9.40 14.60 2.98
C CYS A 97 -8.71 15.51 3.99
N ASP A 98 -7.72 14.99 4.71
CA ASP A 98 -7.07 15.70 5.82
C ASP A 98 -5.68 15.12 6.16
N VAL A 99 -5.08 15.60 7.24
CA VAL A 99 -3.87 15.04 7.83
C VAL A 99 -4.20 14.39 9.17
N ALA A 100 -3.80 13.13 9.34
CA ALA A 100 -4.07 12.33 10.52
C ALA A 100 -2.77 11.88 11.20
N VAL A 101 -2.76 11.88 12.54
CA VAL A 101 -1.64 11.35 13.33
C VAL A 101 -1.86 9.87 13.58
N PHE A 102 -0.93 9.03 13.16
CA PHE A 102 -0.98 7.58 13.34
C PHE A 102 -1.01 7.20 14.83
N GLY A 103 -1.90 6.28 15.21
CA GLY A 103 -2.15 5.88 16.61
C GLY A 103 -3.05 6.83 17.42
N ALA A 104 -3.29 8.06 16.95
CA ALA A 104 -4.18 9.02 17.62
C ALA A 104 -5.48 9.26 16.84
N ALA A 105 -5.41 9.29 15.51
CA ALA A 105 -6.55 9.43 14.63
C ALA A 105 -7.25 8.08 14.40
N ARG A 106 -8.48 8.13 13.86
CA ARG A 106 -9.27 6.95 13.49
C ARG A 106 -9.70 7.03 12.03
N ASP A 107 -9.78 5.88 11.39
CA ASP A 107 -10.32 5.75 10.04
C ASP A 107 -11.80 6.17 10.00
N PRO A 108 -12.26 6.90 8.96
CA PRO A 108 -13.65 7.31 8.84
C PRO A 108 -14.67 6.16 8.83
N SER A 109 -14.28 4.93 8.48
CA SER A 109 -15.18 3.77 8.57
C SER A 109 -15.55 3.39 10.01
N LEU A 110 -14.78 3.87 10.99
CA LEU A 110 -15.06 3.70 12.41
C LEU A 110 -15.89 4.85 12.99
N ALA A 111 -16.34 5.82 12.18
CA ALA A 111 -17.11 6.95 12.68
C ALA A 111 -18.49 6.50 13.20
N ASP A 112 -18.69 6.64 14.51
CA ASP A 112 -19.96 6.35 15.17
C ASP A 112 -21.09 7.23 14.63
N GLY A 113 -22.31 6.66 14.57
CA GLY A 113 -23.51 7.39 14.15
C GLY A 113 -23.65 7.63 12.63
N SER A 114 -22.66 7.24 11.83
CA SER A 114 -22.75 7.30 10.36
C SER A 114 -23.44 6.06 9.78
N LEU A 115 -24.32 6.27 8.79
CA LEU A 115 -24.94 5.17 8.05
C LEU A 115 -23.87 4.29 7.39
N GLU A 116 -24.03 2.97 7.44
CA GLU A 116 -23.10 2.01 6.82
C GLU A 116 -22.86 2.30 5.34
N LEU A 117 -23.94 2.60 4.59
CA LEU A 117 -23.84 3.00 3.19
C LEU A 117 -22.93 4.22 3.00
N VAL A 118 -23.07 5.23 3.84
CA VAL A 118 -22.28 6.48 3.74
C VAL A 118 -20.80 6.20 4.04
N ARG A 119 -20.51 5.33 5.02
CA ARG A 119 -19.13 4.93 5.33
C ARG A 119 -18.50 4.13 4.19
N GLY A 120 -19.26 3.23 3.57
CA GLY A 120 -18.79 2.38 2.48
C GLY A 120 -18.41 3.16 1.23
N VAL A 121 -19.12 4.23 0.88
CA VAL A 121 -18.85 5.02 -0.34
C VAL A 121 -17.64 5.95 -0.25
N HIS A 122 -16.97 6.03 0.89
CA HIS A 122 -15.79 6.88 1.07
C HIS A 122 -14.47 6.19 0.72
N GLN A 123 -14.51 4.91 0.36
CA GLN A 123 -13.33 4.06 0.23
C GLN A 123 -13.52 3.09 -0.95
N ALA A 124 -12.42 2.68 -1.57
CA ALA A 124 -12.46 1.65 -2.60
C ALA A 124 -12.87 0.29 -2.01
N ASP A 125 -12.19 -0.15 -0.95
CA ASP A 125 -12.61 -1.28 -0.13
C ASP A 125 -13.57 -0.80 0.97
N GLN A 126 -14.86 -1.08 0.78
CA GLN A 126 -15.95 -0.63 1.65
C GLN A 126 -15.94 -1.26 3.05
N ARG A 127 -15.05 -2.24 3.29
CA ARG A 127 -14.91 -2.86 4.61
C ARG A 127 -14.46 -1.85 5.65
N VAL A 128 -14.96 -2.07 6.86
CA VAL A 128 -14.46 -1.40 8.06
C VAL A 128 -13.07 -1.93 8.37
N VAL A 129 -12.15 -1.04 8.73
CA VAL A 129 -10.81 -1.44 9.17
C VAL A 129 -10.89 -2.29 10.44
N THR A 130 -10.07 -3.34 10.53
CA THR A 130 -10.07 -4.24 11.69
C THR A 130 -9.16 -3.75 12.81
N ASP A 131 -8.07 -3.06 12.46
CA ASP A 131 -7.20 -2.38 13.41
C ASP A 131 -7.73 -0.96 13.64
N ARG A 132 -7.91 -0.59 14.92
CA ARG A 132 -8.44 0.73 15.32
C ARG A 132 -7.47 1.86 15.01
N ASP A 133 -6.18 1.57 14.90
CA ASP A 133 -5.16 2.56 14.58
C ASP A 133 -4.85 2.61 13.08
N GLU A 134 -5.44 1.73 12.26
CA GLU A 134 -5.28 1.76 10.80
C GLU A 134 -5.77 3.09 10.23
N LEU A 135 -4.97 3.70 9.36
CA LEU A 135 -5.35 4.86 8.56
C LEU A 135 -5.30 4.50 7.08
N ARG A 136 -6.28 5.00 6.31
CA ARG A 136 -6.35 4.82 4.87
C ARG A 136 -6.21 6.12 4.10
N SER A 137 -5.65 6.00 2.89
CA SER A 137 -5.54 7.06 1.91
C SER A 137 -5.61 6.47 0.51
N GLU A 138 -6.45 7.04 -0.33
CA GLU A 138 -6.74 6.52 -1.66
C GLU A 138 -5.85 7.20 -2.70
N TRP A 139 -5.26 6.42 -3.60
CA TRP A 139 -4.41 6.81 -4.73
C TRP A 139 -3.07 7.48 -4.43
N VAL A 140 -3.00 8.29 -3.38
CA VAL A 140 -1.79 9.02 -2.98
C VAL A 140 -1.78 9.26 -1.47
N THR A 141 -0.61 9.33 -0.87
CA THR A 141 -0.42 9.77 0.51
C THR A 141 0.91 10.49 0.68
N LEU A 142 1.02 11.28 1.76
CA LEU A 142 2.25 11.85 2.26
C LEU A 142 2.44 11.36 3.68
N LEU A 143 3.62 10.85 4.00
CA LEU A 143 4.03 10.54 5.36
C LEU A 143 5.07 11.55 5.84
N VAL A 144 4.92 12.06 7.06
CA VAL A 144 5.90 12.96 7.67
C VAL A 144 6.02 12.69 9.17
N ASP A 145 7.24 12.68 9.70
CA ASP A 145 7.54 12.61 11.12
C ASP A 145 8.02 13.99 11.63
N ASP A 146 8.51 14.09 12.87
CA ASP A 146 8.99 15.36 13.42
C ASP A 146 10.33 15.83 12.81
N ALA A 147 10.97 15.03 11.92
CA ALA A 147 12.09 15.51 11.12
C ALA A 147 11.63 16.48 10.00
N GLY A 148 10.34 16.50 9.67
CA GLY A 148 9.73 17.47 8.76
C GLY A 148 9.97 17.24 7.28
N VAL A 149 10.64 16.15 6.89
CA VAL A 149 10.84 15.79 5.47
C VAL A 149 9.74 14.83 5.04
N PRO A 150 8.79 15.26 4.17
CA PRO A 150 7.69 14.40 3.74
C PRO A 150 8.16 13.33 2.75
N THR A 151 7.50 12.17 2.77
CA THR A 151 7.62 11.13 1.74
C THR A 151 6.28 10.99 1.04
N LEU A 152 6.25 11.29 -0.26
CA LEU A 152 5.11 11.07 -1.15
C LEU A 152 5.11 9.60 -1.60
N VAL A 153 3.94 8.98 -1.56
CA VAL A 153 3.71 7.65 -2.12
C VAL A 153 2.41 7.70 -2.94
N GLY A 154 2.43 7.18 -4.16
CA GLY A 154 1.26 7.22 -5.04
C GLY A 154 1.29 6.13 -6.11
N PHE A 155 0.11 5.80 -6.63
CA PHE A 155 -0.02 4.92 -7.80
C PHE A 155 -0.01 5.73 -9.09
N ASP A 156 0.74 5.27 -10.09
CA ASP A 156 0.78 5.87 -11.43
C ASP A 156 -0.27 5.22 -12.33
N GLY A 157 -1.44 5.87 -12.39
CA GLY A 157 -2.59 5.46 -13.19
C GLY A 157 -3.86 5.29 -12.37
N GLY A 158 -4.97 4.97 -13.04
CA GLY A 158 -6.26 4.74 -12.37
C GLY A 158 -7.28 3.90 -13.14
N ASP A 159 -6.86 3.22 -14.20
CA ASP A 159 -7.71 2.43 -15.09
C ASP A 159 -7.67 0.91 -14.81
N ARG A 160 -6.78 0.45 -13.93
CA ARG A 160 -6.54 -0.98 -13.72
C ARG A 160 -7.08 -1.49 -12.39
N HIS A 161 -6.84 -0.80 -11.28
CA HIS A 161 -7.32 -1.21 -9.96
C HIS A 161 -7.43 0.03 -9.07
N ASP A 162 -8.30 0.00 -8.07
CA ASP A 162 -8.27 1.05 -7.06
C ASP A 162 -7.03 0.89 -6.18
N GLY A 163 -6.35 1.99 -5.90
CA GLY A 163 -5.14 2.02 -5.08
C GLY A 163 -5.43 2.54 -3.68
N THR A 164 -5.13 1.77 -2.64
CA THR A 164 -5.31 2.19 -1.24
C THR A 164 -4.00 2.05 -0.46
N PHE A 165 -3.59 3.11 0.21
CA PHE A 165 -2.51 3.09 1.19
C PHE A 165 -3.08 2.86 2.57
N ARG A 166 -2.56 1.85 3.29
CA ARG A 166 -2.98 1.54 4.66
C ARG A 166 -1.78 1.62 5.59
N LEU A 167 -1.78 2.58 6.50
CA LEU A 167 -0.77 2.68 7.55
C LEU A 167 -1.23 1.86 8.74
N ARG A 168 -0.43 0.87 9.15
CA ARG A 168 -0.76 -0.14 10.16
C ARG A 168 0.37 -0.35 11.15
N ASN A 169 0.05 -0.93 12.31
CA ASN A 169 1.07 -1.41 13.25
C ASN A 169 1.65 -2.74 12.75
N GLY A 170 2.94 -2.77 12.45
CA GLY A 170 3.71 -3.99 12.25
C GLY A 170 4.41 -4.45 13.54
N ALA A 171 5.08 -5.60 13.48
CA ALA A 171 5.78 -6.18 14.63
C ALA A 171 6.96 -5.32 15.12
N GLU A 172 7.61 -4.59 14.21
CA GLU A 172 8.81 -3.78 14.49
C GLU A 172 8.55 -2.26 14.43
N GLY A 173 7.28 -1.85 14.26
CA GLY A 173 6.91 -0.46 14.04
C GLY A 173 5.88 -0.30 12.92
N PRO A 174 5.60 0.94 12.47
CA PRO A 174 4.59 1.19 11.46
C PRO A 174 4.95 0.57 10.10
N GLU A 175 3.94 0.09 9.40
CA GLU A 175 4.03 -0.44 8.04
C GLU A 175 3.06 0.31 7.13
N LEU A 176 3.53 0.69 5.94
CA LEU A 176 2.69 1.20 4.87
C LEU A 176 2.38 0.07 3.89
N TRP A 177 1.11 -0.26 3.76
CA TRP A 177 0.61 -1.24 2.81
C TRP A 177 0.10 -0.51 1.57
N CYS A 178 0.76 -0.70 0.45
CA CYS A 178 0.38 -0.17 -0.86
C CYS A 178 -0.50 -1.23 -1.54
N GLU A 179 -1.81 -1.14 -1.33
CA GLU A 179 -2.80 -2.12 -1.77
C GLU A 179 -3.34 -1.80 -3.17
N ALA A 180 -3.30 -2.81 -4.04
CA ALA A 180 -4.10 -2.86 -5.25
C ALA A 180 -5.40 -3.64 -4.96
N PHE A 181 -6.53 -2.94 -4.90
CA PHE A 181 -7.84 -3.55 -4.69
C PHE A 181 -8.47 -3.97 -6.03
N LEU A 182 -8.81 -5.25 -6.13
CA LEU A 182 -9.24 -5.93 -7.35
C LEU A 182 -10.70 -6.41 -7.30
N GLY A 183 -11.40 -6.25 -6.17
CA GLY A 183 -12.83 -6.54 -6.07
C GLY A 183 -13.23 -7.99 -6.39
N ASP A 184 -12.41 -8.96 -5.97
CA ASP A 184 -12.59 -10.40 -6.23
C ASP A 184 -12.53 -10.79 -7.72
N ALA A 185 -11.75 -10.02 -8.50
CA ALA A 185 -11.46 -10.30 -9.90
C ALA A 185 -10.94 -11.74 -10.07
N LEU A 186 -11.48 -12.42 -11.09
CA LEU A 186 -11.00 -13.73 -11.50
C LEU A 186 -9.81 -13.56 -12.45
N LEU A 187 -8.65 -14.07 -12.06
CA LEU A 187 -7.49 -14.25 -12.91
C LEU A 187 -7.53 -15.67 -13.47
N ALA A 188 -7.62 -15.84 -14.79
CA ALA A 188 -7.70 -17.19 -15.36
C ALA A 188 -6.37 -17.94 -15.19
N ALA A 189 -6.41 -19.26 -15.32
CA ALA A 189 -5.21 -20.08 -15.20
C ALA A 189 -4.16 -19.66 -16.23
N GLY A 190 -2.95 -19.31 -15.76
CA GLY A 190 -1.85 -18.82 -16.59
C GLY A 190 -1.97 -17.36 -17.04
N ASP A 191 -3.02 -16.65 -16.66
CA ASP A 191 -3.13 -15.22 -16.95
C ASP A 191 -2.17 -14.40 -16.08
N GLN A 192 -1.73 -13.27 -16.63
CA GLN A 192 -0.96 -12.25 -15.95
C GLN A 192 -1.67 -10.90 -16.08
N ARG A 193 -1.65 -10.11 -15.00
CA ARG A 193 -2.18 -8.76 -14.95
C ARG A 193 -1.15 -7.80 -14.40
N HIS A 194 -0.85 -6.75 -15.15
CA HIS A 194 -0.09 -5.60 -14.64
C HIS A 194 -0.94 -4.75 -13.71
N LEU A 195 -0.30 -4.26 -12.65
CA LEU A 195 -0.88 -3.32 -11.70
C LEU A 195 -0.44 -1.88 -12.04
N HIS A 196 -0.93 -0.90 -11.29
CA HIS A 196 -0.39 0.46 -11.34
C HIS A 196 0.99 0.49 -10.73
N ASP A 197 1.90 1.22 -11.38
CA ASP A 197 3.24 1.37 -10.85
C ASP A 197 3.18 2.17 -9.55
N LEU A 198 4.04 1.84 -8.59
CA LEU A 198 4.12 2.51 -7.30
C LEU A 198 5.27 3.51 -7.34
N LEU A 199 4.93 4.78 -7.12
CA LEU A 199 5.88 5.89 -7.02
C LEU A 199 6.13 6.23 -5.56
N ILE A 200 7.40 6.37 -5.20
CA ILE A 200 7.85 6.87 -3.90
C ILE A 200 8.78 8.04 -4.17
N ALA A 201 8.53 9.19 -3.56
CA ALA A 201 9.39 10.36 -3.69
C ALA A 201 9.62 11.03 -2.33
N GLY A 202 10.88 11.26 -1.98
CA GLY A 202 11.27 12.05 -0.81
C GLY A 202 11.20 13.54 -1.13
N GLY A 203 10.68 14.33 -0.19
CA GLY A 203 10.77 15.77 -0.23
C GLY A 203 12.20 16.26 0.01
N ALA A 204 12.50 17.48 -0.44
CA ALA A 204 13.64 18.23 0.06
C ALA A 204 13.28 18.84 1.43
N PRO A 205 14.24 19.00 2.36
CA PRO A 205 14.00 19.80 3.55
C PRO A 205 13.56 21.21 3.14
N ALA A 206 12.55 21.74 3.83
CA ALA A 206 12.13 23.12 3.61
C ALA A 206 13.28 24.07 3.96
N GLU A 207 13.58 25.03 3.06
CA GLU A 207 14.55 26.11 3.27
C GLU A 207 14.09 27.10 4.36
#